data_AF-A0A517LY71-F1
#
_entry.id   AF-A0A517LY71-F1
#
_cell.length_a   1.000
_cell.length_b   1.000
_cell.length_c   1.000
_cell.angle_alpha   90.00
_cell.angle_beta   90.00
_cell.angle_gamma   90.00
#
_symmetry.space_group_name_H-M   'P 1'
#
loop_
_entity.id
_entity.type
_entity.pdbx_description
1 polymer ?
#
loop_
_entity_poly.entity_id
_entity_poly.type
_entity_poly.pdbx_seq_one_letter_code
_entity_poly.pdbx_strand_id
1 'polypeptide(L)'
;MIRIQLKRTVQGFTLVELLVVIGILSLLTAVTLPTFRDVITDARASESIRNVRAFIETARTMATTTGRSHAVVFERDGINFAEERGSVTLLRIVSAAPDYTGDFEKSACFLYHETAAAAPLSGMTLAPNAAVFNPSECVSLSKSAMVANGPVRVGDVLVLSGRRLVITAISFCDNTDPPDVDFSDAAPNTWIKVYFDPRGATGTGNIDTPEFPLLSLSGTGTNVDTTPRQFRIERKTLRGGGKTLRLPRNSAIDLYYSGIGIASTQFSPATISAAQMNSSADVDYGPVSIVFNSTGAVERTYVGSLVPDSTPPNFTWSPNTLQPYSSIFILVGRTANVRPDQINTSASTLVDIGDDERSNILDVESGWVVINPFNGQVRTADVGSITGPFPYDFTTSMALAQRLAIESN
;
A
#
# COMPACT_ATOMS: atom_id res chain seq x y z
N MET A 1 -58.04 -71.21 4.61
CA MET A 1 -56.96 -70.24 4.36
C MET A 1 -57.05 -69.15 5.42
N ILE A 2 -56.21 -69.19 6.47
CA ILE A 2 -56.29 -68.27 7.62
C ILE A 2 -55.35 -67.09 7.36
N ARG A 3 -55.89 -65.86 7.35
CA ARG A 3 -55.15 -64.61 7.20
C ARG A 3 -54.74 -64.11 8.60
N ILE A 4 -53.46 -64.13 8.92
CA ILE A 4 -52.93 -63.53 10.16
C ILE A 4 -52.75 -62.02 9.91
N GLN A 5 -53.54 -61.21 10.60
CA GLN A 5 -53.40 -59.75 10.65
C GLN A 5 -52.40 -59.38 11.75
N LEU A 6 -51.22 -58.88 11.37
CA LEU A 6 -50.24 -58.31 12.30
C LEU A 6 -50.74 -56.94 12.77
N LYS A 7 -51.22 -56.89 14.02
CA LYS A 7 -51.65 -55.66 14.69
C LYS A 7 -50.43 -54.78 14.99
N ARG A 8 -50.17 -53.76 14.17
CA ARG A 8 -49.14 -52.75 14.44
C ARG A 8 -49.60 -51.86 15.60
N THR A 9 -49.09 -52.10 16.80
CA THR A 9 -49.25 -51.19 17.94
C THR A 9 -48.40 -49.95 17.71
N VAL A 10 -49.04 -48.83 17.42
CA VAL A 10 -48.40 -47.51 17.48
C VAL A 10 -48.43 -47.09 18.95
N GLN A 11 -47.28 -47.14 19.63
CA GLN A 11 -47.13 -46.54 20.95
C GLN A 11 -47.06 -45.02 20.77
N GLY A 12 -48.03 -44.29 21.33
CA GLY A 12 -48.02 -42.82 21.35
C GLY A 12 -47.19 -42.32 22.54
N PHE A 13 -46.38 -41.30 22.31
CA PHE A 13 -45.63 -40.63 23.38
C PHE A 13 -46.58 -39.98 24.39
N THR A 14 -46.28 -40.12 25.67
CA THR A 14 -47.01 -39.43 26.74
C THR A 14 -46.63 -37.95 26.79
N LEU A 15 -47.53 -37.10 27.27
CA LEU A 15 -47.23 -35.67 27.49
C LEU A 15 -46.04 -35.48 28.43
N VAL A 16 -45.88 -36.38 29.40
CA VAL A 16 -44.77 -36.35 30.35
C VAL A 16 -43.45 -36.71 29.68
N GLU A 17 -43.41 -37.72 28.80
CA GLU A 17 -42.20 -38.02 28.01
C GLU A 17 -41.79 -36.85 27.13
N LEU A 18 -42.75 -36.21 26.45
CA LEU A 18 -42.46 -35.02 25.64
C LEU A 18 -41.88 -33.90 26.52
N LEU A 19 -42.46 -33.67 27.71
CA LEU A 19 -42.03 -32.63 28.64
C LEU A 19 -40.61 -32.89 29.16
N VAL A 20 -40.29 -34.13 29.51
CA VAL A 20 -38.94 -34.51 29.94
C VAL A 20 -37.94 -34.34 28.79
N VAL A 21 -38.30 -34.76 27.57
CA VAL A 21 -37.42 -34.62 26.39
C VAL A 21 -37.14 -33.15 26.07
N ILE A 22 -38.15 -32.28 26.02
CA ILE A 22 -37.92 -30.86 25.77
C ILE A 22 -37.16 -30.18 26.93
N GLY A 23 -37.35 -30.65 28.17
CA GLY A 23 -36.60 -30.17 29.33
C GLY A 23 -35.13 -30.56 29.30
N ILE A 24 -34.82 -31.78 28.88
CA ILE A 24 -33.44 -32.23 28.66
C ILE A 24 -32.82 -31.49 27.48
N LEU A 25 -33.56 -31.31 26.37
CA LEU A 25 -33.08 -30.58 25.19
C LEU A 25 -32.80 -29.11 25.50
N SER A 26 -33.65 -28.44 26.29
CA SER A 26 -33.42 -27.04 26.68
C SER A 26 -32.18 -26.89 27.56
N LEU A 27 -31.98 -27.82 28.51
CA LEU A 27 -30.78 -27.86 29.35
C LEU A 27 -29.52 -28.10 28.51
N LEU A 28 -29.53 -29.09 27.61
CA LEU A 28 -28.39 -29.33 26.70
C LEU A 28 -28.09 -28.10 25.84
N THR A 29 -29.13 -27.46 25.29
CA THR A 29 -28.96 -26.28 24.44
C THR A 29 -28.37 -25.12 25.21
N ALA A 30 -28.80 -24.89 26.47
CA ALA A 30 -28.28 -23.83 27.32
C ALA A 30 -26.77 -23.98 27.59
N VAL A 31 -26.28 -25.20 27.79
CA VAL A 31 -24.85 -25.47 28.02
C VAL A 31 -24.04 -25.43 26.72
N THR A 32 -24.62 -25.86 25.59
CA THR A 32 -23.86 -26.02 24.33
C THR A 32 -23.79 -24.71 23.52
N LEU A 33 -24.81 -23.86 23.60
CA LEU A 33 -24.89 -22.62 22.82
C LEU A 33 -23.71 -21.64 23.02
N PRO A 34 -23.18 -21.37 24.24
CA PRO A 34 -22.00 -20.52 24.38
C PRO A 34 -20.80 -21.09 23.63
N THR A 35 -20.51 -22.38 23.82
CA THR A 35 -19.40 -23.08 23.16
C THR A 35 -19.46 -23.00 21.62
N PHE A 36 -20.67 -23.08 21.03
CA PHE A 36 -20.84 -22.94 19.58
C PHE A 36 -20.51 -21.54 19.06
N ARG A 37 -20.71 -20.48 19.86
CA ARG A 37 -20.37 -19.11 19.44
C ARG A 37 -18.86 -18.96 19.32
N ASP A 38 -18.11 -19.45 20.30
CA ASP A 38 -16.66 -19.37 20.35
C ASP A 38 -16.01 -20.14 19.19
N VAL A 39 -16.51 -21.36 18.91
CA VAL A 39 -16.03 -22.17 17.77
C VAL A 39 -16.27 -21.47 16.41
N ILE A 40 -17.38 -20.75 16.27
CA ILE A 40 -17.70 -20.01 15.03
C ILE A 40 -16.85 -18.74 14.90
N THR A 41 -16.52 -18.06 16.01
CA THR A 41 -15.63 -16.89 15.98
C THR A 41 -14.19 -17.27 15.64
N ASP A 42 -13.67 -18.34 16.24
CA ASP A 42 -12.33 -18.89 15.95
C ASP A 42 -12.16 -19.25 14.47
N ALA A 43 -13.19 -19.92 13.92
CA ALA A 43 -13.20 -20.34 12.52
C ALA A 43 -13.11 -19.13 11.57
N ARG A 44 -13.76 -18.01 11.91
CA ARG A 44 -13.77 -16.78 11.11
C ARG A 44 -12.45 -16.03 11.19
N ALA A 45 -11.86 -15.89 12.37
CA ALA A 45 -10.56 -15.24 12.53
C ALA A 45 -9.47 -16.01 11.74
N SER A 46 -9.46 -17.33 11.89
CA SER A 46 -8.58 -18.23 11.13
C SER A 46 -8.81 -18.17 9.62
N GLU A 47 -10.07 -18.04 9.18
CA GLU A 47 -10.41 -17.86 7.76
C GLU A 47 -9.87 -16.53 7.22
N SER A 48 -10.04 -15.43 7.95
CA SER A 48 -9.51 -14.12 7.58
C SER A 48 -7.99 -14.12 7.42
N ILE A 49 -7.26 -14.74 8.36
CA ILE A 49 -5.80 -14.90 8.29
C ILE A 49 -5.39 -15.67 7.03
N ARG A 50 -6.06 -16.79 6.73
CA ARG A 50 -5.80 -17.59 5.52
C ARG A 50 -6.10 -16.81 4.24
N ASN A 51 -7.19 -16.05 4.22
CA ASN A 51 -7.59 -15.24 3.07
C ASN A 51 -6.56 -14.12 2.80
N VAL A 52 -6.11 -13.41 3.84
CA VAL A 52 -5.07 -12.38 3.71
C VAL A 52 -3.77 -13.00 3.20
N ARG A 53 -3.32 -14.13 3.77
CA ARG A 53 -2.14 -14.86 3.31
C ARG A 53 -2.23 -15.23 1.84
N ALA A 54 -3.33 -15.89 1.44
CA ALA A 54 -3.53 -16.33 0.06
C ALA A 54 -3.60 -15.17 -0.94
N PHE A 55 -4.16 -14.03 -0.51
CA PHE A 55 -4.23 -12.83 -1.34
C PHE A 55 -2.87 -12.18 -1.56
N ILE A 56 -2.02 -12.12 -0.52
CA ILE A 56 -0.65 -11.62 -0.65
C ILE A 56 0.19 -12.57 -1.52
N GLU A 57 0.07 -13.89 -1.34
CA GLU A 57 0.73 -14.88 -2.22
C GLU A 57 0.24 -14.78 -3.67
N THR A 58 -1.03 -14.44 -3.89
CA THR A 58 -1.55 -14.16 -5.24
C THR A 58 -0.78 -12.98 -5.86
N ALA A 59 -0.57 -11.88 -5.12
CA ALA A 59 0.15 -10.72 -5.63
C ALA A 59 1.61 -11.04 -5.96
N ARG A 60 2.29 -11.78 -5.08
CA ARG A 60 3.64 -12.29 -5.33
C ARG A 60 3.70 -13.16 -6.58
N THR A 61 2.77 -14.11 -6.70
CA THR A 61 2.68 -15.01 -7.86
C THR A 61 2.42 -14.23 -9.15
N MET A 62 1.54 -13.23 -9.11
CA MET A 62 1.31 -12.33 -10.24
C MET A 62 2.59 -11.58 -10.61
N ALA A 63 3.36 -11.10 -9.63
CA ALA A 63 4.61 -10.40 -9.89
C ALA A 63 5.64 -11.28 -10.61
N THR A 64 5.82 -12.51 -10.14
CA THR A 64 6.75 -13.48 -10.76
C THR A 64 6.28 -13.95 -12.12
N THR A 65 4.99 -14.22 -12.30
CA THR A 65 4.45 -14.78 -13.55
C THR A 65 4.39 -13.73 -14.66
N THR A 66 4.07 -12.49 -14.33
CA THR A 66 4.00 -11.39 -15.31
C THR A 66 5.37 -10.76 -15.58
N GLY A 67 6.36 -11.02 -14.72
CA GLY A 67 7.64 -10.32 -14.76
C GLY A 67 7.55 -8.83 -14.42
N ARG A 68 6.48 -8.39 -13.75
CA ARG A 68 6.20 -6.98 -13.43
C ARG A 68 5.86 -6.80 -11.97
N SER A 69 6.19 -5.65 -11.40
CA SER A 69 5.88 -5.39 -10.00
C SER A 69 4.37 -5.36 -9.75
N HIS A 70 3.94 -6.02 -8.68
CA HIS A 70 2.56 -6.01 -8.19
C HIS A 70 2.54 -5.58 -6.73
N ALA A 71 1.65 -4.65 -6.39
CA ALA A 71 1.47 -4.16 -5.04
C ALA A 71 0.22 -4.76 -4.40
N VAL A 72 0.30 -5.11 -3.12
CA VAL A 72 -0.87 -5.30 -2.26
C VAL A 72 -1.13 -3.99 -1.54
N VAL A 73 -2.30 -3.42 -1.78
CA VAL A 73 -2.77 -2.16 -1.21
C VAL A 73 -3.77 -2.48 -0.10
N PHE A 74 -3.51 -1.99 1.10
CA PHE A 74 -4.32 -2.12 2.30
C PHE A 74 -5.11 -0.82 2.48
N GLU A 75 -6.39 -0.84 2.14
CA GLU A 75 -7.24 0.35 2.17
C GLU A 75 -7.78 0.56 3.59
N ARG A 76 -7.37 1.67 4.23
CA ARG A 76 -7.91 2.07 5.54
C ARG A 76 -9.40 2.31 5.42
N ASP A 77 -10.14 1.92 6.46
CA ASP A 77 -11.61 1.95 6.43
C ASP A 77 -12.17 3.38 6.47
N GLY A 78 -11.42 4.34 7.04
CA GLY A 78 -11.87 5.72 7.12
C GLY A 78 -10.84 6.69 7.72
N ILE A 79 -11.25 7.96 7.81
CA ILE A 79 -10.43 9.08 8.27
C ILE A 79 -11.00 9.79 9.50
N ASN A 80 -12.25 9.49 9.88
CA ASN A 80 -12.98 10.27 10.88
C ASN A 80 -12.68 9.79 12.30
N PHE A 81 -12.54 8.47 12.48
CA PHE A 81 -12.31 7.84 13.78
C PHE A 81 -10.92 7.19 13.83
N ALA A 82 -10.32 7.16 15.02
CA ALA A 82 -8.96 6.63 15.19
C ALA A 82 -8.89 5.13 14.88
N GLU A 83 -9.94 4.40 15.20
CA GLU A 83 -10.12 2.98 14.90
C GLU A 83 -10.15 2.75 13.38
N GLU A 84 -10.92 3.54 12.64
CA GLU A 84 -11.01 3.47 11.18
C GLU A 84 -9.68 3.78 10.48
N ARG A 85 -8.90 4.70 11.06
CA ARG A 85 -7.56 5.02 10.55
C ARG A 85 -6.60 3.86 10.73
N GLY A 86 -6.78 2.97 11.70
CA GLY A 86 -5.95 1.77 11.90
C GLY A 86 -6.51 0.49 11.30
N SER A 87 -7.80 0.48 10.97
CA SER A 87 -8.51 -0.71 10.48
C SER A 87 -8.46 -0.81 8.96
N VAL A 88 -8.28 -2.04 8.46
CA VAL A 88 -8.37 -2.38 7.04
C VAL A 88 -9.26 -3.59 6.86
N THR A 89 -10.35 -3.42 6.12
CA THR A 89 -11.24 -4.52 5.69
C THR A 89 -11.15 -4.83 4.20
N LEU A 90 -10.46 -3.99 3.42
CA LEU A 90 -10.35 -4.11 1.97
C LEU A 90 -8.89 -4.12 1.52
N LEU A 91 -8.51 -5.18 0.82
CA LEU A 91 -7.23 -5.28 0.13
C LEU A 91 -7.45 -5.26 -1.38
N ARG A 92 -6.46 -4.72 -2.10
CA ARG A 92 -6.44 -4.69 -3.56
C ARG A 92 -5.07 -5.05 -4.09
N ILE A 93 -5.00 -5.91 -5.09
CA ILE A 93 -3.77 -6.10 -5.86
C ILE A 93 -3.75 -5.04 -6.95
N VAL A 94 -2.64 -4.34 -7.12
CA VAL A 94 -2.45 -3.38 -8.20
C VAL A 94 -1.19 -3.74 -8.96
N SER A 95 -1.26 -3.87 -10.28
CA SER A 95 -0.09 -4.06 -11.12
C SER A 95 0.56 -2.72 -11.46
N ALA A 96 1.90 -2.68 -11.52
CA ALA A 96 2.57 -1.59 -12.21
C ALA A 96 2.00 -1.51 -13.63
N ALA A 97 1.59 -0.32 -14.05
CA ALA A 97 1.19 -0.15 -15.44
C ALA A 97 2.39 -0.51 -16.32
N PRO A 98 2.18 -1.13 -17.50
CA PRO A 98 3.29 -1.46 -18.39
C PRO A 98 4.18 -0.25 -18.58
N ASP A 99 5.49 -0.47 -18.68
CA ASP A 99 6.39 0.62 -19.01
C ASP A 99 5.90 1.31 -20.28
N TYR A 100 5.86 2.64 -20.24
CA TYR A 100 5.43 3.42 -21.38
C TYR A 100 6.64 3.81 -22.22
N THR A 101 6.71 3.29 -23.44
CA THR A 101 7.79 3.53 -24.41
C THR A 101 7.31 4.36 -25.60
N GLY A 102 6.16 5.02 -25.47
CA GLY A 102 5.43 5.64 -26.59
C GLY A 102 4.41 4.70 -27.23
N ASP A 103 3.56 5.26 -28.09
CA ASP A 103 2.44 4.54 -28.70
C ASP A 103 2.82 3.90 -30.07
N PHE A 104 4.04 4.16 -30.56
CA PHE A 104 4.57 3.62 -31.82
C PHE A 104 6.00 3.09 -31.66
N GLU A 105 6.42 2.17 -32.53
CA GLU A 105 7.75 1.53 -32.48
C GLU A 105 8.91 2.53 -32.59
N LYS A 106 8.69 3.67 -33.25
CA LYS A 106 9.67 4.74 -33.44
C LYS A 106 9.58 5.88 -32.43
N SER A 107 8.68 5.79 -31.44
CA SER A 107 8.52 6.84 -30.44
C SER A 107 9.85 7.13 -29.75
N ALA A 108 10.26 8.39 -29.81
CA ALA A 108 11.50 8.86 -29.22
C ALA A 108 11.29 10.15 -28.43
N CYS A 109 12.25 10.47 -27.59
CA CYS A 109 12.33 11.78 -26.96
C CYS A 109 13.64 12.49 -27.34
N PHE A 110 13.61 13.81 -27.22
CA PHE A 110 14.75 14.68 -27.46
C PHE A 110 15.10 15.39 -26.15
N LEU A 111 16.39 15.58 -25.88
CA LEU A 111 16.80 16.29 -24.67
C LEU A 111 16.66 17.78 -24.88
N TYR A 112 16.16 18.46 -23.85
CA TYR A 112 15.87 19.87 -23.86
C TYR A 112 16.48 20.52 -22.61
N HIS A 113 17.16 21.66 -22.81
CA HIS A 113 17.69 22.46 -21.72
C HIS A 113 17.13 23.89 -21.76
N GLU A 114 16.46 24.29 -20.69
CA GLU A 114 15.85 25.61 -20.55
C GLU A 114 16.86 26.63 -20.01
N THR A 115 17.27 27.60 -20.83
CA THR A 115 18.25 28.61 -20.42
C THR A 115 17.55 29.81 -19.79
N ALA A 116 17.06 29.66 -18.56
CA ALA A 116 16.56 30.79 -17.77
C ALA A 116 17.58 31.36 -16.76
N ALA A 117 18.78 30.79 -16.66
CA ALA A 117 19.82 31.28 -15.74
C ALA A 117 21.03 31.82 -16.51
N ALA A 118 21.29 33.13 -16.38
CA ALA A 118 22.40 33.86 -16.98
C ALA A 118 23.79 33.54 -16.37
N ALA A 119 24.06 32.29 -15.98
CA ALA A 119 25.37 31.89 -15.45
C ALA A 119 25.77 30.50 -15.93
N PRO A 120 27.04 30.30 -16.34
CA PRO A 120 27.56 28.98 -16.64
C PRO A 120 27.53 28.11 -15.38
N LEU A 121 27.15 26.85 -15.61
CA LEU A 121 27.03 25.72 -14.68
C LEU A 121 28.12 25.67 -13.59
N SER A 122 27.86 26.35 -12.48
CA SER A 122 28.45 26.05 -11.17
C SER A 122 27.41 26.35 -10.12
N GLY A 123 26.65 25.32 -9.76
CA GLY A 123 25.80 25.32 -8.56
C GLY A 123 24.85 26.50 -8.38
N MET A 124 23.98 26.83 -9.34
CA MET A 124 22.79 27.62 -9.03
C MET A 124 21.56 27.06 -9.74
N THR A 125 20.65 26.51 -8.92
CA THR A 125 19.21 26.81 -8.87
C THR A 125 18.52 27.15 -10.20
N LEU A 126 17.69 26.20 -10.69
CA LEU A 126 16.50 26.39 -11.54
C LEU A 126 16.67 26.51 -13.08
N ALA A 127 17.42 25.63 -13.72
CA ALA A 127 17.21 25.34 -15.15
C ALA A 127 16.86 23.85 -15.29
N PRO A 128 15.57 23.48 -15.43
CA PRO A 128 15.20 22.07 -15.42
C PRO A 128 15.61 21.41 -16.74
N ASN A 129 16.35 20.31 -16.64
CA ASN A 129 16.56 19.42 -17.79
C ASN A 129 15.24 18.72 -18.09
N ALA A 130 14.84 18.74 -19.36
CA ALA A 130 13.61 18.12 -19.80
C ALA A 130 13.86 17.18 -20.98
N ALA A 131 12.90 16.30 -21.20
CA ALA A 131 12.76 15.54 -22.43
C ALA A 131 11.50 16.01 -23.12
N VAL A 132 11.60 16.28 -24.42
CA VAL A 132 10.46 16.66 -25.25
C VAL A 132 10.02 15.49 -26.12
N PHE A 133 8.71 15.35 -26.28
CA PHE A 133 8.05 14.22 -26.93
C PHE A 133 7.02 14.70 -27.94
N ASN A 134 6.95 14.00 -29.07
CA ASN A 134 5.95 14.25 -30.08
C ASN A 134 4.57 13.77 -29.59
N PRO A 135 3.53 14.63 -29.49
CA PRO A 135 2.21 14.24 -29.02
C PRO A 135 1.53 13.20 -29.91
N SER A 136 1.81 13.17 -31.21
CA SER A 136 1.21 12.20 -32.14
C SER A 136 1.78 10.81 -31.95
N GLU A 137 3.01 10.71 -31.46
CA GLU A 137 3.69 9.45 -31.12
C GLU A 137 3.51 9.06 -29.65
N CYS A 138 3.14 10.02 -28.81
CA CYS A 138 3.04 9.88 -27.36
C CYS A 138 1.70 10.40 -26.81
N VAL A 139 0.59 9.85 -27.32
CA VAL A 139 -0.79 10.20 -26.98
C VAL A 139 -1.07 10.00 -25.48
N SER A 140 -0.54 8.94 -24.86
CA SER A 140 -0.74 8.72 -23.42
C SER A 140 -0.05 9.78 -22.55
N LEU A 141 1.10 10.26 -23.00
CA LEU A 141 1.81 11.36 -22.35
C LEU A 141 1.14 12.71 -22.64
N SER A 142 0.57 12.89 -23.83
CA SER A 142 -0.23 14.07 -24.18
C SER A 142 -1.42 14.22 -23.23
N LYS A 143 -2.16 13.13 -22.99
CA LYS A 143 -3.27 13.13 -22.01
C LYS A 143 -2.79 13.48 -20.59
N SER A 144 -1.57 13.10 -20.26
CA SER A 144 -0.96 13.38 -18.95
C SER A 144 -0.55 14.83 -18.77
N ALA A 145 -0.19 15.52 -19.86
CA ALA A 145 0.05 16.96 -19.85
C ALA A 145 -1.26 17.78 -19.72
N MET A 146 -2.41 17.21 -20.10
CA MET A 146 -3.72 17.90 -20.06
C MET A 146 -4.47 17.74 -18.73
N VAL A 147 -4.19 16.67 -17.97
CA VAL A 147 -4.96 16.30 -16.77
C VAL A 147 -4.02 15.85 -15.66
N ALA A 148 -4.24 16.36 -14.44
CA ALA A 148 -3.43 16.07 -13.25
C ALA A 148 -3.31 14.57 -12.87
N ASN A 149 -4.18 13.71 -13.41
CA ASN A 149 -4.23 12.26 -13.14
C ASN A 149 -4.15 11.40 -14.41
N GLY A 150 -3.37 11.84 -15.39
CA GLY A 150 -3.19 11.10 -16.64
C GLY A 150 -2.51 9.72 -16.51
N PRO A 151 -2.39 9.00 -17.64
CA PRO A 151 -1.75 7.68 -17.71
C PRO A 151 -0.29 7.62 -17.27
N VAL A 152 0.45 8.73 -17.35
CA VAL A 152 1.80 8.95 -16.82
C VAL A 152 1.68 10.07 -15.78
N ARG A 153 2.41 9.97 -14.67
CA ARG A 153 2.26 10.90 -13.54
C ARG A 153 3.58 11.48 -13.08
N VAL A 154 3.49 12.63 -12.42
CA VAL A 154 4.63 13.18 -11.67
C VAL A 154 5.08 12.16 -10.61
N GLY A 155 6.39 11.94 -10.58
CA GLY A 155 7.06 10.95 -9.76
C GLY A 155 7.15 9.55 -10.38
N ASP A 156 6.61 9.30 -11.58
CA ASP A 156 7.00 8.14 -12.39
C ASP A 156 8.49 8.24 -12.78
N VAL A 157 9.12 7.13 -13.16
CA VAL A 157 10.55 7.10 -13.46
C VAL A 157 10.78 7.04 -14.96
N LEU A 158 11.38 8.09 -15.52
CA LEU A 158 11.88 8.12 -16.88
C LEU A 158 13.24 7.41 -16.93
N VAL A 159 13.31 6.29 -17.65
CA VAL A 159 14.56 5.62 -17.99
C VAL A 159 15.02 6.10 -19.35
N LEU A 160 16.18 6.77 -19.37
CA LEU A 160 16.77 7.34 -20.58
C LEU A 160 18.25 7.03 -20.58
N SER A 161 18.80 6.56 -21.71
CA SER A 161 20.25 6.28 -21.89
C SER A 161 20.88 5.45 -20.75
N GLY A 162 20.10 4.58 -20.11
CA GLY A 162 20.55 3.72 -18.99
C GLY A 162 20.44 4.32 -17.58
N ARG A 163 19.99 5.57 -17.40
CA ARG A 163 19.69 6.13 -16.05
C ARG A 163 18.21 6.25 -15.79
N ARG A 164 17.89 6.19 -14.50
CA ARG A 164 16.55 6.35 -13.93
C ARG A 164 16.43 7.78 -13.41
N LEU A 165 15.48 8.53 -13.95
CA LEU A 165 15.25 9.95 -13.67
C LEU A 165 13.81 10.12 -13.19
N VAL A 166 13.61 10.75 -12.02
CA VAL A 166 12.25 10.96 -11.49
C VAL A 166 11.60 12.12 -12.23
N ILE A 167 10.39 11.90 -12.76
CA ILE A 167 9.59 12.94 -13.41
C ILE A 167 9.14 13.95 -12.36
N THR A 168 9.48 15.22 -12.52
CA THR A 168 9.14 16.31 -11.58
C THR A 168 7.97 17.14 -12.06
N ALA A 169 7.74 17.23 -13.38
CA ALA A 169 6.59 17.89 -13.97
C ALA A 169 6.35 17.38 -15.41
N ILE A 170 5.11 17.48 -15.89
CA ILE A 170 4.71 17.18 -17.26
C ILE A 170 3.88 18.37 -17.73
N SER A 171 4.25 18.98 -18.85
CA SER A 171 3.56 20.14 -19.43
C SER A 171 3.62 20.07 -20.96
N PHE A 172 2.89 20.96 -21.63
CA PHE A 172 3.21 21.30 -23.02
C PHE A 172 4.35 22.31 -23.07
N CYS A 173 5.09 22.31 -24.19
CA CYS A 173 6.01 23.38 -24.51
C CYS A 173 5.22 24.68 -24.74
N ASP A 174 5.82 25.82 -24.41
CA ASP A 174 5.22 27.13 -24.60
C ASP A 174 6.00 28.00 -25.60
N ASN A 175 5.56 29.24 -25.79
CA ASN A 175 6.15 30.18 -26.74
C ASN A 175 7.50 30.77 -26.28
N THR A 176 7.97 30.42 -25.09
CA THR A 176 9.29 30.79 -24.55
C THR A 176 10.32 29.67 -24.71
N ASP A 177 9.88 28.46 -25.08
CA ASP A 177 10.74 27.39 -25.55
C ASP A 177 11.23 27.69 -27.00
N PRO A 178 12.51 27.43 -27.38
CA PRO A 178 13.06 27.76 -28.68
C PRO A 178 12.26 27.14 -29.83
N PRO A 179 12.14 27.86 -30.97
CA PRO A 179 11.48 27.37 -32.16
C PRO A 179 12.41 26.60 -33.13
N ASP A 180 13.56 26.09 -32.70
CA ASP A 180 14.64 25.68 -33.64
C ASP A 180 14.86 24.17 -33.79
N VAL A 181 13.82 23.37 -33.56
CA VAL A 181 13.70 22.09 -34.24
C VAL A 181 12.53 22.20 -35.20
N ASP A 182 12.82 22.20 -36.49
CA ASP A 182 11.82 22.18 -37.56
C ASP A 182 11.00 20.88 -37.47
N PHE A 183 9.93 20.93 -36.68
CA PHE A 183 8.96 19.86 -36.50
C PHE A 183 7.77 20.09 -37.45
N SER A 184 8.03 20.14 -38.76
CA SER A 184 7.15 20.64 -39.82
C SER A 184 5.77 19.95 -39.99
N ASP A 185 5.28 19.17 -39.02
CA ASP A 185 3.93 18.59 -38.99
C ASP A 185 3.14 18.86 -37.68
N ALA A 186 3.66 19.64 -36.72
CA ALA A 186 2.88 19.99 -35.53
C ALA A 186 3.17 21.44 -35.07
N ALA A 187 2.14 22.28 -35.06
CA ALA A 187 2.25 23.71 -34.71
C ALA A 187 3.01 23.94 -33.38
N PRO A 188 3.74 25.05 -33.21
CA PRO A 188 4.71 25.30 -32.12
C PRO A 188 4.20 25.31 -30.67
N ASN A 189 2.96 24.89 -30.40
CA ASN A 189 2.35 24.75 -29.06
C ASN A 189 2.00 23.29 -28.72
N THR A 190 2.57 22.29 -29.40
CA THR A 190 2.02 20.92 -29.44
C THR A 190 2.90 19.85 -28.77
N TRP A 191 4.20 20.10 -28.57
CA TRP A 191 5.11 19.11 -28.00
C TRP A 191 4.98 18.99 -26.49
N ILE A 192 5.20 17.78 -25.96
CA ILE A 192 5.07 17.50 -24.53
C ILE A 192 6.45 17.58 -23.88
N LYS A 193 6.57 18.32 -22.80
CA LYS A 193 7.79 18.53 -22.03
C LYS A 193 7.69 17.80 -20.68
N VAL A 194 8.62 16.88 -20.45
CA VAL A 194 8.74 16.13 -19.19
C VAL A 194 10.01 16.59 -18.48
N TYR A 195 9.83 17.23 -17.33
CA TYR A 195 10.92 17.70 -16.50
C TYR A 195 11.42 16.60 -15.58
N PHE A 196 12.73 16.58 -15.32
CA PHE A 196 13.34 15.62 -14.40
C PHE A 196 14.56 16.23 -13.70
N ASP A 197 14.90 15.70 -12.51
CA ASP A 197 16.15 16.08 -11.84
C ASP A 197 17.31 15.15 -12.28
N PRO A 198 18.35 15.68 -12.96
CA PRO A 198 19.49 14.88 -13.42
C PRO A 198 20.40 14.39 -12.27
N ARG A 199 20.30 15.00 -11.07
CA ARG A 199 21.17 14.72 -9.92
C ARG A 199 20.74 13.51 -9.12
N GLY A 200 19.49 13.05 -9.27
CA GLY A 200 18.93 11.93 -8.50
C GLY A 200 18.86 12.16 -6.98
N ALA A 201 19.05 13.40 -6.51
CA ALA A 201 19.05 13.77 -5.09
C ALA A 201 17.98 14.83 -4.80
N THR A 202 17.11 14.58 -3.83
CA THR A 202 16.10 15.52 -3.32
C THR A 202 16.68 16.63 -2.42
N GLY A 203 17.95 17.02 -2.63
CA GLY A 203 18.70 17.91 -1.73
C GLY A 203 18.95 19.31 -2.28
N THR A 204 18.79 20.31 -1.42
CA THR A 204 18.95 21.75 -1.66
C THR A 204 20.41 22.24 -1.69
N GLY A 205 21.36 21.37 -2.06
CA GLY A 205 22.80 21.66 -2.05
C GLY A 205 23.40 21.83 -3.45
N ASN A 206 24.41 22.69 -3.56
CA ASN A 206 25.27 22.76 -4.73
C ASN A 206 26.07 21.47 -4.85
N ILE A 207 25.80 20.71 -5.90
CA ILE A 207 26.55 19.51 -6.26
C ILE A 207 27.25 19.83 -7.58
N ASP A 208 28.56 20.06 -7.53
CA ASP A 208 29.44 20.41 -8.67
C ASP A 208 29.75 19.19 -9.58
N THR A 209 28.76 18.35 -9.87
CA THR A 209 28.95 17.22 -10.80
C THR A 209 27.97 17.31 -11.97
N PRO A 210 28.36 17.95 -13.09
CA PRO A 210 27.64 17.76 -14.35
C PRO A 210 27.96 16.36 -14.90
N GLU A 211 27.13 15.64 -15.64
CA GLU A 211 25.74 15.80 -16.09
C GLU A 211 25.40 14.53 -16.87
N PHE A 212 24.11 14.25 -17.03
CA PHE A 212 23.66 13.16 -17.87
C PHE A 212 23.03 13.68 -19.15
N PRO A 213 23.38 13.05 -20.27
CA PRO A 213 24.50 13.52 -21.08
C PRO A 213 24.29 14.97 -21.51
N LEU A 214 25.35 15.77 -21.35
CA LEU A 214 25.45 17.12 -21.89
C LEU A 214 25.32 17.08 -23.42
N LEU A 215 24.35 17.84 -23.94
CA LEU A 215 24.58 18.60 -25.16
C LEU A 215 25.85 19.43 -24.97
N SER A 216 26.71 19.55 -25.98
CA SER A 216 27.75 20.57 -25.93
C SER A 216 27.05 21.94 -25.85
N LEU A 217 26.97 22.52 -24.65
CA LEU A 217 26.47 23.88 -24.45
C LEU A 217 27.48 24.85 -25.11
N SER A 218 27.26 25.19 -26.38
CA SER A 218 27.79 26.44 -26.91
C SER A 218 26.89 27.57 -26.39
N GLY A 219 27.52 28.60 -25.82
CA GLY A 219 26.87 29.62 -25.00
C GLY A 219 25.70 30.37 -25.64
N THR A 220 24.88 30.95 -24.76
CA THR A 220 23.75 31.85 -25.05
C THR A 220 22.77 31.32 -26.10
N GLY A 221 21.84 30.48 -25.64
CA GLY A 221 20.74 29.96 -26.43
C GLY A 221 20.11 28.77 -25.73
N THR A 222 18.80 28.63 -25.83
CA THR A 222 18.09 27.40 -25.48
C THR A 222 18.55 26.27 -26.40
N ASN A 223 18.96 25.13 -25.83
CA ASN A 223 19.64 24.06 -26.56
C ASN A 223 18.79 22.78 -26.57
N VAL A 224 18.56 22.23 -27.78
CA VAL A 224 17.83 20.97 -27.98
C VAL A 224 18.74 19.94 -28.64
N ASP A 225 18.80 18.74 -28.07
CA ASP A 225 19.46 17.57 -28.68
C ASP A 225 18.49 16.94 -29.66
N THR A 226 18.69 17.19 -30.94
CA THR A 226 17.85 16.62 -32.01
C THR A 226 18.16 15.15 -32.29
N THR A 227 19.05 14.52 -31.51
CA THR A 227 19.29 13.08 -31.59
C THR A 227 18.11 12.33 -30.94
N PRO A 228 17.37 11.49 -31.67
CA PRO A 228 16.25 10.74 -31.10
C PRO A 228 16.77 9.70 -30.10
N ARG A 229 16.20 9.71 -28.88
CA ARG A 229 16.56 8.76 -27.82
C ARG A 229 15.37 7.88 -27.48
N GLN A 230 15.62 6.57 -27.43
CA GLN A 230 14.66 5.64 -26.86
C GLN A 230 14.50 5.89 -25.37
N PHE A 231 13.26 5.83 -24.91
CA PHE A 231 12.91 6.07 -23.52
C PHE A 231 11.98 4.96 -23.02
N ARG A 232 11.92 4.83 -21.70
CA ARG A 232 10.98 3.95 -21.04
C ARG A 232 10.52 4.58 -19.73
N ILE A 233 9.22 4.85 -19.60
CA ILE A 233 8.65 5.41 -18.37
C ILE A 233 8.09 4.27 -17.53
N GLU A 234 8.73 4.01 -16.40
CA GLU A 234 8.24 3.08 -15.38
C GLU A 234 7.14 3.79 -14.59
N ARG A 235 5.91 3.40 -14.89
CA ARG A 235 4.71 4.04 -14.35
C ARG A 235 4.36 3.49 -12.98
N LYS A 236 3.93 4.37 -12.07
CA LYS A 236 3.33 3.95 -10.81
C LYS A 236 2.08 3.11 -11.05
N THR A 237 1.87 2.15 -10.15
CA THR A 237 0.70 1.27 -10.07
C THR A 237 -0.63 2.01 -10.24
N LEU A 238 -1.41 1.65 -11.26
CA LEU A 238 -2.72 2.26 -11.56
C LEU A 238 -3.79 1.75 -10.60
N ARG A 239 -4.40 2.64 -9.80
CA ARG A 239 -5.61 2.28 -9.04
C ARG A 239 -6.80 2.13 -9.98
N GLY A 240 -7.08 0.91 -10.42
CA GLY A 240 -8.30 0.61 -11.16
C GLY A 240 -8.21 -0.69 -11.93
N GLY A 241 -8.83 -1.76 -11.41
CA GLY A 241 -9.02 -3.02 -12.14
C GLY A 241 -8.38 -4.27 -11.55
N GLY A 242 -7.60 -4.16 -10.48
CA GLY A 242 -6.94 -5.32 -9.88
C GLY A 242 -7.82 -6.09 -8.89
N LYS A 243 -7.48 -7.37 -8.67
CA LYS A 243 -8.19 -8.30 -7.78
C LYS A 243 -8.38 -7.67 -6.39
N THR A 244 -9.55 -7.84 -5.79
CA THR A 244 -9.86 -7.33 -4.43
C THR A 244 -10.15 -8.47 -3.47
N LEU A 245 -9.90 -8.23 -2.18
CA LEU A 245 -10.33 -9.08 -1.07
C LEU A 245 -11.02 -8.18 -0.04
N ARG A 246 -12.30 -8.44 0.24
CA ARG A 246 -12.98 -7.92 1.42
C ARG A 246 -12.93 -8.98 2.51
N LEU A 247 -12.51 -8.58 3.70
CA LEU A 247 -12.48 -9.47 4.85
C LEU A 247 -13.92 -9.80 5.30
N PRO A 248 -14.13 -11.00 5.87
CA PRO A 248 -15.38 -11.35 6.54
C PRO A 248 -15.80 -10.31 7.58
N ARG A 249 -17.11 -10.27 7.89
CA ARG A 249 -17.62 -9.39 8.94
C ARG A 249 -16.93 -9.68 10.26
N ASN A 250 -16.64 -8.62 11.02
CA ASN A 250 -15.96 -8.65 12.31
C ASN A 250 -14.49 -9.08 12.26
N SER A 251 -13.86 -9.05 11.08
CA SER A 251 -12.42 -9.21 10.93
C SER A 251 -11.81 -7.98 10.26
N ALA A 252 -10.65 -7.57 10.75
CA ALA A 252 -9.88 -6.46 10.19
C ALA A 252 -8.38 -6.76 10.29
N ILE A 253 -7.61 -6.12 9.43
CA ILE A 253 -6.17 -5.96 9.64
C ILE A 253 -5.96 -4.75 10.55
N ASP A 254 -5.17 -4.96 11.59
CA ASP A 254 -4.85 -3.94 12.59
C ASP A 254 -3.50 -3.30 12.28
N LEU A 255 -3.53 -2.09 11.74
CA LEU A 255 -2.32 -1.36 11.36
C LEU A 255 -1.63 -0.68 12.54
N TYR A 256 -2.25 -0.58 13.72
CA TYR A 256 -1.57 -0.06 14.91
C TYR A 256 -0.42 -0.96 15.35
N TYR A 257 -0.59 -2.28 15.14
CA TYR A 257 0.40 -3.30 15.48
C TYR A 257 1.14 -3.90 14.28
N SER A 258 0.87 -3.42 13.07
CA SER A 258 1.53 -3.90 11.85
C SER A 258 2.74 -3.03 11.48
N GLY A 259 3.77 -3.66 10.90
CA GLY A 259 5.02 -2.96 10.59
C GLY A 259 6.13 -3.84 10.05
N ILE A 260 7.32 -3.27 9.98
CA ILE A 260 8.54 -3.90 9.45
C ILE A 260 9.51 -4.11 10.60
N GLY A 261 9.86 -5.37 10.87
CA GLY A 261 10.75 -5.74 11.96
C GLY A 261 10.07 -5.86 13.32
N ILE A 262 10.87 -6.32 14.29
CA ILE A 262 10.41 -6.64 15.64
C ILE A 262 10.08 -5.36 16.41
N ALA A 263 9.01 -5.40 17.21
CA ALA A 263 8.49 -4.31 18.02
C ALA A 263 8.18 -3.01 17.23
N SER A 264 7.92 -3.13 15.93
CA SER A 264 7.81 -1.98 15.04
C SER A 264 6.40 -1.80 14.49
N THR A 265 5.95 -0.55 14.38
CA THR A 265 4.57 -0.16 14.04
C THR A 265 4.51 0.86 12.91
N GLN A 266 5.38 0.76 11.90
CA GLN A 266 5.51 1.79 10.86
C GLN A 266 4.24 1.98 10.01
N PHE A 267 3.26 1.06 10.09
CA PHE A 267 1.98 1.20 9.40
C PHE A 267 0.93 1.90 10.25
N SER A 268 1.21 2.10 11.54
CA SER A 268 0.36 2.85 12.44
C SER A 268 0.30 4.31 12.02
N PRO A 269 -0.90 4.94 12.04
CA PRO A 269 -1.03 6.39 11.92
C PRO A 269 -0.10 7.14 12.88
N ALA A 270 0.18 6.57 14.07
CA ALA A 270 1.04 7.18 15.10
C ALA A 270 2.49 7.32 14.68
N THR A 271 2.99 6.32 13.96
CA THR A 271 4.39 6.27 13.51
C THR A 271 4.56 7.02 12.19
N ILE A 272 3.51 7.05 11.36
CA ILE A 272 3.51 7.78 10.08
C ILE A 272 3.54 9.29 10.33
N SER A 273 2.74 9.80 11.26
CA SER A 273 2.73 11.21 11.63
C SER A 273 2.33 11.41 13.09
N ALA A 274 3.30 11.28 13.99
CA ALA A 274 3.11 11.47 15.43
C ALA A 274 2.50 12.85 15.78
N ALA A 275 2.83 13.88 14.99
CA ALA A 275 2.34 15.25 15.18
C ALA A 275 0.85 15.42 14.89
N GLN A 276 0.24 14.53 14.10
CA GLN A 276 -1.14 14.65 13.61
C GLN A 276 -2.12 13.69 14.32
N MET A 277 -1.67 12.90 15.30
CA MET A 277 -2.55 12.04 16.09
C MET A 277 -3.48 12.80 17.03
N ASN A 278 -2.96 13.88 17.63
CA ASN A 278 -3.67 14.72 18.59
C ASN A 278 -4.32 15.93 17.91
N SER A 279 -4.28 16.02 16.57
CA SER A 279 -4.98 17.08 15.86
C SER A 279 -6.47 16.79 15.87
N SER A 280 -7.29 17.78 16.22
CA SER A 280 -8.74 17.73 16.06
C SER A 280 -9.21 17.71 14.60
N ALA A 281 -8.27 17.70 13.64
CA ALA A 281 -8.53 17.63 12.22
C ALA A 281 -8.50 16.18 11.73
N ASP A 282 -9.37 15.86 10.76
CA ASP A 282 -9.33 14.59 10.06
C ASP A 282 -8.07 14.51 9.20
N VAL A 283 -7.28 13.46 9.42
CA VAL A 283 -6.01 13.24 8.71
C VAL A 283 -6.14 11.94 7.93
N ASP A 284 -5.96 12.05 6.61
CA ASP A 284 -5.97 10.91 5.71
C ASP A 284 -4.56 10.30 5.63
N TYR A 285 -4.37 9.14 6.26
CA TYR A 285 -3.10 8.40 6.25
C TYR A 285 -2.92 7.52 4.98
N GLY A 286 -3.84 7.61 4.02
CA GLY A 286 -3.88 6.81 2.81
C GLY A 286 -3.73 5.30 3.05
N PRO A 287 -3.56 4.50 2.01
CA PRO A 287 -3.32 3.08 2.20
C PRO A 287 -1.85 2.76 2.46
N VAL A 288 -1.62 1.59 3.05
CA VAL A 288 -0.31 0.94 3.04
C VAL A 288 -0.19 0.15 1.75
N SER A 289 0.95 0.18 1.07
CA SER A 289 1.19 -0.62 -0.13
C SER A 289 2.49 -1.40 -0.03
N ILE A 290 2.44 -2.72 -0.21
CA ILE A 290 3.62 -3.60 -0.22
C ILE A 290 3.85 -4.04 -1.66
N VAL A 291 5.00 -3.69 -2.24
CA VAL A 291 5.32 -3.94 -3.65
C VAL A 291 6.24 -5.14 -3.79
N PHE A 292 5.75 -6.16 -4.49
CA PHE A 292 6.56 -7.30 -4.94
C PHE A 292 7.17 -6.98 -6.30
N ASN A 293 8.47 -7.24 -6.46
CA ASN A 293 9.14 -7.15 -7.76
C ASN A 293 8.94 -8.45 -8.57
N SER A 294 9.51 -8.48 -9.78
CA SER A 294 9.44 -9.63 -10.69
C SER A 294 10.13 -10.90 -10.18
N THR A 295 11.01 -10.81 -9.16
CA THR A 295 11.60 -12.00 -8.52
C THR A 295 10.75 -12.54 -7.38
N GLY A 296 9.66 -11.84 -7.05
CA GLY A 296 8.76 -12.16 -5.94
C GLY A 296 9.26 -11.63 -4.59
N ALA A 297 10.39 -10.93 -4.53
CA ALA A 297 10.85 -10.25 -3.32
C ALA A 297 10.05 -8.94 -3.11
N VAL A 298 9.98 -8.47 -1.87
CA VAL A 298 9.41 -7.15 -1.57
C VAL A 298 10.44 -6.08 -1.90
N GLU A 299 10.13 -5.24 -2.88
CA GLU A 299 10.99 -4.14 -3.32
C GLU A 299 10.89 -2.95 -2.37
N ARG A 300 9.65 -2.53 -2.08
CA ARG A 300 9.33 -1.31 -1.32
C ARG A 300 8.00 -1.45 -0.61
N THR A 301 7.88 -0.75 0.51
CA THR A 301 6.61 -0.49 1.18
C THR A 301 6.33 1.00 1.19
N TYR A 302 5.10 1.40 0.85
CA TYR A 302 4.66 2.79 0.88
C TYR A 302 3.64 2.98 2.00
N VAL A 303 3.86 4.01 2.81
CA VAL A 303 2.91 4.57 3.77
C VAL A 303 2.91 6.09 3.60
N GLY A 304 2.04 6.83 4.27
CA GLY A 304 2.10 8.28 4.16
C GLY A 304 0.93 8.98 4.82
N SER A 305 0.88 10.29 4.66
CA SER A 305 -0.22 11.13 5.11
C SER A 305 -0.52 12.18 4.06
N LEU A 306 -1.78 12.55 3.94
CA LEU A 306 -2.25 13.69 3.20
C LEU A 306 -2.03 14.92 4.10
N VAL A 307 -1.05 15.74 3.75
CA VAL A 307 -0.68 16.91 4.55
C VAL A 307 -1.37 18.15 3.96
N PRO A 308 -2.05 18.98 4.77
CA PRO A 308 -2.58 20.26 4.31
C PRO A 308 -1.43 21.13 3.78
N ASP A 309 -1.58 21.68 2.57
CA ASP A 309 -0.70 22.74 2.09
C ASP A 309 -0.99 24.05 2.86
N SER A 310 -0.02 24.95 2.87
CA SER A 310 -0.09 26.34 3.35
C SER A 310 -1.27 27.15 2.78
N THR A 311 -1.90 26.68 1.69
CA THR A 311 -3.10 27.27 1.08
C THR A 311 -4.25 26.26 0.98
N PRO A 312 -5.20 26.24 1.92
CA PRO A 312 -6.42 25.44 1.79
C PRO A 312 -7.18 25.81 0.50
N PRO A 313 -7.77 24.86 -0.26
CA PRO A 313 -8.03 23.45 0.09
C PRO A 313 -7.00 22.46 -0.47
N ASN A 314 -5.79 22.91 -0.83
CA ASN A 314 -4.80 22.02 -1.44
C ASN A 314 -4.21 21.06 -0.40
N PHE A 315 -4.15 19.78 -0.73
CA PHE A 315 -3.51 18.75 0.08
C PHE A 315 -2.41 18.08 -0.73
N THR A 316 -1.25 17.87 -0.11
CA THR A 316 -0.13 17.16 -0.73
C THR A 316 0.02 15.79 -0.08
N TRP A 317 -0.02 14.75 -0.90
CA TRP A 317 0.33 13.40 -0.42
C TRP A 317 1.83 13.34 -0.13
N SER A 318 2.19 13.05 1.13
CA SER A 318 3.56 12.86 1.59
C SER A 318 3.85 11.37 1.80
N PRO A 319 4.28 10.62 0.75
CA PRO A 319 4.60 9.21 0.90
C PRO A 319 5.94 9.01 1.63
N ASN A 320 5.92 8.20 2.67
CA ASN A 320 7.11 7.59 3.25
C ASN A 320 7.38 6.28 2.52
N THR A 321 8.56 6.18 1.91
CA THR A 321 9.03 4.94 1.27
C THR A 321 9.90 4.19 2.26
N LEU A 322 9.50 2.97 2.62
CA LEU A 322 10.20 2.12 3.56
C LEU A 322 10.86 0.95 2.80
N GLN A 323 12.17 0.81 2.96
CA GLN A 323 12.90 -0.37 2.49
C GLN A 323 12.70 -1.48 3.52
N PRO A 324 12.22 -2.67 3.15
CA PRO A 324 12.04 -3.75 4.11
C PRO A 324 13.40 -4.33 4.52
N TYR A 325 13.81 -4.05 5.75
CA TYR A 325 15.06 -4.55 6.34
C TYR A 325 14.87 -5.83 7.16
N SER A 326 13.62 -6.20 7.43
CA SER A 326 13.24 -7.39 8.21
C SER A 326 11.83 -7.84 7.80
N SER A 327 11.37 -8.95 8.37
CA SER A 327 10.03 -9.49 8.14
C SER A 327 8.95 -8.42 8.35
N ILE A 328 7.95 -8.44 7.47
CA ILE A 328 6.80 -7.55 7.56
C ILE A 328 5.69 -8.31 8.30
N PHE A 329 5.20 -7.73 9.38
CA PHE A 329 4.16 -8.30 10.22
C PHE A 329 2.85 -7.58 9.96
N ILE A 330 1.82 -8.35 9.60
CA ILE A 330 0.46 -7.89 9.42
C ILE A 330 -0.41 -8.58 10.48
N LEU A 331 -0.93 -7.81 11.43
CA LEU A 331 -1.84 -8.34 12.44
C LEU A 331 -3.25 -8.44 11.85
N VAL A 332 -3.85 -9.63 11.92
CA VAL A 332 -5.23 -9.87 11.52
C VAL A 332 -6.00 -10.28 12.78
N GLY A 333 -7.09 -9.57 13.07
CA GLY A 333 -7.88 -9.80 14.27
C GLY A 333 -9.32 -9.32 14.08
N ARG A 334 -9.98 -8.96 15.18
CA ARG A 334 -11.36 -8.49 15.18
C ARG A 334 -11.44 -6.99 14.93
N THR A 335 -12.45 -6.57 14.17
CA THR A 335 -12.68 -5.13 13.91
C THR A 335 -12.92 -4.34 15.18
N ALA A 336 -13.65 -4.91 16.16
CA ALA A 336 -13.93 -4.26 17.45
C ALA A 336 -12.69 -4.09 18.35
N ASN A 337 -11.64 -4.87 18.08
CA ASN A 337 -10.41 -4.90 18.86
C ASN A 337 -9.29 -4.07 18.21
N VAL A 338 -9.57 -3.40 17.07
CA VAL A 338 -8.65 -2.41 16.49
C VAL A 338 -8.71 -1.17 17.35
N ARG A 339 -7.67 -0.98 18.17
CA ARG A 339 -7.59 0.12 19.12
C ARG A 339 -6.43 1.04 18.76
N PRO A 340 -6.63 2.36 18.86
CA PRO A 340 -5.58 3.34 18.63
C PRO A 340 -4.64 3.48 19.84
N ASP A 341 -4.59 2.48 20.72
CA ASP A 341 -4.05 2.57 22.07
C ASP A 341 -2.57 3.00 22.10
N GLN A 342 -2.41 4.33 22.25
CA GLN A 342 -1.33 5.07 22.87
C GLN A 342 0.12 4.69 22.52
N ILE A 343 0.47 4.78 21.23
CA ILE A 343 1.88 4.92 20.81
C ILE A 343 2.53 6.24 21.33
N ASN A 344 1.80 7.13 22.01
CA ASN A 344 2.34 8.43 22.44
C ASN A 344 1.74 9.07 23.72
N THR A 345 1.07 8.33 24.60
CA THR A 345 0.98 8.82 25.98
C THR A 345 2.07 8.13 26.78
N SER A 346 2.56 8.78 27.82
CA SER A 346 3.59 8.29 28.74
C SER A 346 3.31 6.92 29.39
N ALA A 347 2.22 6.24 29.04
CA ALA A 347 1.93 4.85 29.32
C ALA A 347 2.10 4.01 28.03
N SER A 348 3.27 3.40 27.86
CA SER A 348 3.57 2.37 26.85
C SER A 348 2.91 1.03 27.21
N THR A 349 1.64 1.08 27.60
CA THR A 349 0.91 -0.02 28.22
C THR A 349 -0.19 -0.55 27.30
N LEU A 350 -0.24 -1.86 27.09
CA LEU A 350 -1.35 -2.49 26.38
C LEU A 350 -2.63 -2.45 27.22
N VAL A 351 -3.77 -2.27 26.55
CA VAL A 351 -5.09 -2.16 27.19
C VAL A 351 -5.77 -3.53 27.30
N ASP A 352 -6.09 -3.93 28.52
CA ASP A 352 -6.93 -5.10 28.86
C ASP A 352 -7.88 -4.67 30.00
N ILE A 353 -8.99 -4.01 29.66
CA ILE A 353 -9.96 -3.47 30.65
C ILE A 353 -11.12 -4.48 30.89
N GLY A 354 -11.09 -5.63 30.22
CA GLY A 354 -12.07 -6.70 30.32
C GLY A 354 -12.34 -7.35 28.97
N ASP A 355 -13.29 -8.31 28.94
CA ASP A 355 -13.58 -9.11 27.73
C ASP A 355 -13.99 -8.27 26.50
N ASP A 356 -14.58 -7.08 26.69
CA ASP A 356 -15.04 -6.19 25.61
C ASP A 356 -14.02 -5.09 25.20
N GLU A 357 -12.95 -4.89 25.97
CA GLU A 357 -11.97 -3.80 25.79
C GLU A 357 -10.53 -4.35 25.73
N ARG A 358 -10.32 -5.31 24.82
CA ARG A 358 -9.04 -5.96 24.55
C ARG A 358 -8.52 -5.61 23.15
N SER A 359 -7.24 -5.26 23.05
CA SER A 359 -6.55 -5.02 21.77
C SER A 359 -6.19 -6.32 21.06
N ASN A 360 -6.17 -6.34 19.73
CA ASN A 360 -5.88 -7.55 18.93
C ASN A 360 -4.56 -8.24 19.30
N ILE A 361 -3.56 -7.49 19.76
CA ILE A 361 -2.26 -8.05 20.18
C ILE A 361 -2.36 -8.92 21.45
N LEU A 362 -3.41 -8.78 22.24
CA LEU A 362 -3.68 -9.60 23.43
C LEU A 362 -4.73 -10.69 23.15
N ASP A 363 -5.32 -10.69 21.97
CA ASP A 363 -6.37 -11.61 21.58
C ASP A 363 -5.77 -12.88 20.97
N VAL A 364 -6.00 -14.02 21.62
CA VAL A 364 -5.47 -15.32 21.19
C VAL A 364 -6.06 -15.78 19.85
N GLU A 365 -7.21 -15.23 19.44
CA GLU A 365 -7.81 -15.49 18.12
C GLU A 365 -7.17 -14.64 17.01
N SER A 366 -6.40 -13.62 17.37
CA SER A 366 -5.65 -12.83 16.39
C SER A 366 -4.40 -13.58 15.94
N GLY A 367 -4.00 -13.32 14.70
CA GLY A 367 -2.87 -13.98 14.09
C GLY A 367 -2.06 -13.04 13.21
N TRP A 368 -0.79 -13.38 13.07
CA TRP A 368 0.16 -12.72 12.19
C TRP A 368 0.09 -13.32 10.79
N VAL A 369 0.12 -12.45 9.78
CA VAL A 369 0.57 -12.78 8.44
C VAL A 369 1.96 -12.17 8.28
N VAL A 370 2.98 -13.03 8.15
CA VAL A 370 4.39 -12.64 8.12
C VAL A 370 4.92 -12.77 6.70
N ILE A 371 5.47 -11.69 6.16
CA ILE A 371 6.07 -11.66 4.82
C ILE A 371 7.58 -11.56 4.96
N ASN A 372 8.31 -12.54 4.43
CA ASN A 372 9.76 -12.44 4.28
C ASN A 372 10.07 -11.53 3.09
N PRO A 373 10.76 -10.39 3.27
CA PRO A 373 10.94 -9.44 2.19
C PRO A 373 11.93 -9.90 1.11
N PHE A 374 12.85 -10.82 1.42
CA PHE A 374 13.92 -11.21 0.50
C PHE A 374 13.44 -12.19 -0.58
N ASN A 375 12.42 -12.99 -0.29
CA ASN A 375 11.85 -13.97 -1.23
C ASN A 375 10.32 -13.86 -1.39
N GLY A 376 9.71 -12.94 -0.65
CA GLY A 376 8.27 -12.69 -0.57
C GLY A 376 7.44 -13.79 0.06
N GLN A 377 8.07 -14.80 0.66
CA GLN A 377 7.34 -15.93 1.24
C GLN A 377 6.40 -15.45 2.34
N VAL A 378 5.13 -15.83 2.26
CA VAL A 378 4.11 -15.46 3.24
C VAL A 378 3.78 -16.65 4.14
N ARG A 379 3.85 -16.40 5.45
CA ARG A 379 3.54 -17.36 6.51
C ARG A 379 2.47 -16.79 7.43
N THR A 380 1.89 -17.68 8.23
CA THR A 380 0.91 -17.33 9.25
C THR A 380 1.37 -17.89 10.58
N ALA A 381 1.15 -17.16 11.65
CA ALA A 381 1.45 -17.60 13.01
C ALA A 381 0.43 -17.02 13.98
N ASP A 382 0.17 -17.70 15.08
CA ASP A 382 -0.68 -17.18 16.14
C ASP A 382 0.05 -16.04 16.88
N VAL A 383 -0.70 -15.08 17.42
CA VAL A 383 -0.11 -14.03 18.27
C VAL A 383 0.47 -14.62 19.56
N GLY A 384 -0.13 -15.72 20.05
CA GLY A 384 0.24 -16.38 21.30
C GLY A 384 -0.32 -15.67 22.53
N SER A 385 -0.23 -16.31 23.69
CA SER A 385 -0.65 -15.68 24.95
C SER A 385 0.47 -14.78 25.47
N ILE A 386 0.23 -13.48 25.53
CA ILE A 386 1.12 -12.54 26.21
C ILE A 386 0.91 -12.70 27.72
N THR A 387 1.96 -13.07 28.45
CA THR A 387 1.90 -13.33 29.90
C THR A 387 2.86 -12.40 30.65
N GLY A 388 2.43 -11.87 31.79
CA GLY A 388 3.20 -10.89 32.57
C GLY A 388 2.32 -10.11 33.56
N PRO A 389 2.92 -9.36 34.49
CA PRO A 389 2.16 -8.49 35.39
C PRO A 389 1.51 -7.36 34.59
N PHE A 390 0.20 -7.16 34.79
CA PHE A 390 -0.51 -6.03 34.21
C PHE A 390 -0.11 -4.71 34.90
N PRO A 391 0.07 -3.60 34.16
CA PRO A 391 -0.10 -3.44 32.71
C PRO A 391 1.07 -4.03 31.88
N TYR A 392 0.76 -4.63 30.73
CA TYR A 392 1.78 -5.20 29.85
C TYR A 392 2.58 -4.09 29.15
N ASP A 393 3.90 -4.23 29.14
CA ASP A 393 4.77 -3.35 28.36
C ASP A 393 4.63 -3.64 26.86
N PHE A 394 4.27 -2.61 26.08
CA PHE A 394 4.01 -2.70 24.65
C PHE A 394 5.21 -3.29 23.89
N THR A 395 6.42 -2.76 24.10
CA THR A 395 7.60 -3.09 23.29
C THR A 395 8.03 -4.54 23.49
N THR A 396 8.08 -4.99 24.74
CA THR A 396 8.45 -6.37 25.10
C THR A 396 7.40 -7.37 24.63
N SER A 397 6.12 -7.07 24.83
CA SER A 397 4.99 -7.92 24.44
C SER A 397 4.93 -8.11 22.92
N MET A 398 5.02 -7.01 22.18
CA MET A 398 5.08 -6.99 20.72
C MET A 398 6.32 -7.74 20.21
N ALA A 399 7.49 -7.53 20.82
CA ALA A 399 8.71 -8.21 20.44
C ALA A 399 8.61 -9.72 20.63
N LEU A 400 8.03 -10.17 21.74
CA LEU A 400 7.82 -11.58 22.04
C LEU A 400 6.87 -12.23 21.02
N ALA A 401 5.70 -11.63 20.81
CA ALA A 401 4.70 -12.15 19.87
C ALA A 401 5.28 -12.30 18.45
N GLN A 402 6.03 -11.30 17.97
CA GLN A 402 6.63 -11.33 16.65
C GLN A 402 7.82 -12.30 16.54
N ARG A 403 8.59 -12.52 17.62
CA ARG A 403 9.64 -13.54 17.64
C ARG A 403 9.05 -14.95 17.57
N LEU A 404 8.03 -15.22 18.36
CA LEU A 404 7.29 -16.49 18.31
C LEU A 404 6.68 -16.72 16.91
N ALA A 405 6.21 -15.66 16.26
CA ALA A 405 5.71 -15.75 14.89
C ALA A 405 6.80 -16.12 13.85
N ILE A 406 8.06 -15.74 14.08
CA ILE A 406 9.19 -16.18 13.25
C ILE A 406 9.58 -17.63 13.60
N GLU A 407 9.60 -17.97 14.89
CA GLU A 407 10.09 -19.26 15.44
C GLU A 407 9.10 -20.42 15.32
N SER A 408 7.81 -20.17 15.12
CA SER A 408 6.75 -21.18 14.94
C SER A 408 6.86 -22.00 13.64
N ASN A 409 8.04 -22.02 13.01
CA ASN A 409 8.45 -23.00 11.99
C ASN A 409 9.88 -23.47 12.24
#